data_AF-B5D2V7-F1
#
_entry.id   AF-B5D2V7-F1
#
_cell.length_a   1.000
_cell.length_b   1.000
_cell.length_c   1.000
_cell.angle_alpha   90.00
_cell.angle_beta   90.00
_cell.angle_gamma   90.00
#
_symmetry.space_group_name_H-M   'P 1'
#
loop_
_entity.id
_entity.type
_entity.pdbx_description
1 polymer ?
#
loop_
_entity_poly.entity_id
_entity_poly.type
_entity_poly.pdbx_seq_one_letter_code
_entity_poly.pdbx_strand_id
1 'polypeptide(L)'
;MKKIVFGVLALSVATVSCVKDDCVLNEEKEGLVTPRLESRLADNESPLSGILEAYPCNAGTSIFCGNYVNDKLSTFYGFYHIQDGSIYGDNNREISLPVGQYNMVYWGTPQYEEPIHTTPAIREPGLSIGSDLSNLYFELRQNSSDTTYIPVFDLVYGRQNVNIGEEDLQANMRRAVAGLKVIVKTANNGVISSNVESIKVHIGGIAEKLNLYTAEPENKEKTVAFDLVRSVDNTEMSNAMIMLFPSTNNPLLQLFITLKDGTVHRLARNLSSTLDANTRLTLNVVIGNIFSGGGTGNFTIENWNEATETIEFPVVD
;
A
#
# COMPACT_ATOMS: atom_id res chain seq x y z
N MET A 1 -34.30 -64.60 39.82
CA MET A 1 -35.08 -63.57 39.09
C MET A 1 -34.29 -62.28 39.10
N LYS A 2 -33.58 -61.99 38.00
CA LYS A 2 -32.76 -60.78 37.80
C LYS A 2 -33.68 -59.64 37.35
N LYS A 3 -33.69 -58.51 38.07
CA LYS A 3 -34.35 -57.28 37.63
C LYS A 3 -33.29 -56.37 37.01
N ILE A 4 -33.34 -56.24 35.69
CA ILE A 4 -32.54 -55.31 34.90
C ILE A 4 -33.23 -53.95 35.01
N VAL A 5 -32.56 -52.97 35.62
CA VAL A 5 -32.97 -51.56 35.55
C VAL A 5 -32.13 -50.92 34.45
N PHE A 6 -32.77 -50.60 33.34
CA PHE A 6 -32.20 -49.79 32.26
C PHE A 6 -32.12 -48.34 32.74
N GLY A 7 -30.90 -47.86 33.02
CA GLY A 7 -30.63 -46.43 33.15
C GLY A 7 -30.56 -45.81 31.76
N VAL A 8 -31.53 -44.95 31.43
CA VAL A 8 -31.52 -44.13 30.22
C VAL A 8 -30.38 -43.10 30.38
N LEU A 9 -29.32 -43.29 29.61
CA LEU A 9 -28.29 -42.27 29.40
C LEU A 9 -28.94 -41.16 28.58
N ALA A 10 -29.29 -40.04 29.23
CA ALA A 10 -29.71 -38.84 28.52
C ALA A 10 -28.52 -38.33 27.71
N LEU A 11 -28.53 -38.61 26.40
CA LEU A 11 -27.68 -37.88 25.44
C LEU A 11 -28.13 -36.42 25.49
N SER A 12 -27.35 -35.58 26.15
CA SER A 12 -27.37 -34.14 25.91
C SER A 12 -26.92 -33.93 24.47
N VAL A 13 -27.88 -33.83 23.56
CA VAL A 13 -27.65 -33.29 22.23
C VAL A 13 -27.30 -31.83 22.44
N ALA A 14 -26.00 -31.52 22.45
CA ALA A 14 -25.56 -30.18 22.19
C ALA A 14 -26.09 -29.85 20.79
N THR A 15 -27.13 -29.03 20.71
CA THR A 15 -27.46 -28.35 19.47
C THR A 15 -26.27 -27.46 19.18
N VAL A 16 -25.33 -27.98 18.37
CA VAL A 16 -24.50 -27.12 17.54
C VAL A 16 -25.51 -26.35 16.71
N SER A 17 -25.79 -25.12 17.14
CA SER A 17 -26.36 -24.13 16.24
C SER A 17 -25.35 -24.03 15.11
N CYS A 18 -25.64 -24.71 14.01
CA CYS A 18 -25.08 -24.33 12.72
C CYS A 18 -25.58 -22.90 12.51
N VAL A 19 -24.77 -21.92 12.92
CA VAL A 19 -24.82 -20.60 12.32
C VAL A 19 -24.46 -20.86 10.86
N LYS A 20 -25.48 -20.85 10.00
CA LYS A 20 -25.22 -20.75 8.57
C LYS A 20 -24.54 -19.40 8.39
N ASP A 21 -23.29 -19.43 7.95
CA ASP A 21 -22.52 -18.27 7.49
C ASP A 21 -23.12 -17.71 6.18
N ASP A 22 -24.43 -17.45 6.17
CA ASP A 22 -25.12 -16.79 5.09
C ASP A 22 -25.11 -15.28 5.39
N CYS A 23 -24.61 -14.48 4.45
CA CYS A 23 -24.66 -13.01 4.55
C CYS A 23 -26.07 -12.55 4.92
N VAL A 24 -26.22 -11.84 6.05
CA VAL A 24 -27.51 -11.32 6.51
C VAL A 24 -27.83 -10.03 5.76
N LEU A 25 -28.00 -10.14 4.45
CA LEU A 25 -28.75 -9.15 3.67
C LEU A 25 -29.98 -9.90 3.16
N ASN A 26 -31.07 -9.84 3.94
CA ASN A 26 -32.34 -10.43 3.54
C ASN A 26 -32.73 -9.86 2.16
N GLU A 27 -33.25 -10.71 1.28
CA GLU A 27 -33.82 -10.29 -0.01
C GLU A 27 -35.08 -9.40 0.17
N GLU A 28 -35.60 -9.31 1.40
CA GLU A 28 -36.70 -8.41 1.76
C GLU A 28 -36.20 -6.98 2.02
N LYS A 29 -36.78 -6.09 1.22
CA LYS A 29 -36.18 -4.86 0.71
C LYS A 29 -36.92 -3.65 1.26
N GLU A 30 -36.83 -3.42 2.56
CA GLU A 30 -37.34 -2.20 3.18
C GLU A 30 -36.20 -1.40 3.81
N GLY A 31 -36.14 -0.10 3.49
CA GLY A 31 -35.27 0.86 4.17
C GLY A 31 -33.79 0.80 3.79
N LEU A 32 -33.46 0.81 2.49
CA LEU A 32 -32.09 1.11 2.08
C LEU A 32 -31.75 2.56 2.44
N VAL A 33 -30.60 2.76 3.06
CA VAL A 33 -30.09 4.07 3.48
C VAL A 33 -28.76 4.34 2.81
N THR A 34 -28.63 5.54 2.27
CA THR A 34 -27.36 6.12 1.85
C THR A 34 -26.90 7.11 2.92
N PRO A 35 -25.99 6.71 3.83
CA PRO A 35 -25.44 7.61 4.84
C PRO A 35 -24.58 8.71 4.18
N ARG A 36 -24.41 9.86 4.84
CA ARG A 36 -23.40 10.82 4.39
C ARG A 36 -22.01 10.26 4.68
N LEU A 37 -21.01 10.81 3.99
CA LEU A 37 -19.62 10.40 4.12
C LEU A 37 -18.74 11.61 4.40
N GLU A 38 -17.96 11.52 5.48
CA GLU A 38 -16.82 12.39 5.74
C GLU A 38 -15.52 11.56 5.70
N SER A 39 -14.46 12.12 5.12
CA SER A 39 -13.17 11.43 5.02
C SER A 39 -11.98 12.33 5.38
N ARG A 40 -11.04 11.81 6.17
CA ARG A 40 -9.91 12.57 6.74
C ARG A 40 -8.66 11.69 6.85
N LEU A 41 -7.49 12.31 6.74
CA LEU A 41 -6.22 11.68 7.07
C LEU A 41 -5.87 11.94 8.54
N ALA A 42 -5.77 10.86 9.33
CA ALA A 42 -5.63 10.93 10.78
C ALA A 42 -4.33 11.60 11.25
N ASP A 43 -3.26 11.56 10.46
CA ASP A 43 -1.94 12.04 10.89
C ASP A 43 -1.82 13.57 10.96
N ASN A 44 -2.68 14.30 10.22
CA ASN A 44 -2.69 15.77 10.16
C ASN A 44 -4.10 16.39 10.25
N GLU A 45 -5.13 15.58 10.53
CA GLU A 45 -6.56 15.92 10.34
C GLU A 45 -6.87 16.61 9.00
N SER A 46 -6.05 16.36 7.98
CA SER A 46 -6.21 17.02 6.69
C SER A 46 -7.32 16.32 5.91
N PRO A 47 -8.21 17.08 5.26
CA PRO A 47 -9.21 16.49 4.40
C PRO A 47 -8.55 15.65 3.30
N LEU A 48 -9.12 14.49 3.00
CA LEU A 48 -8.65 13.65 1.89
C LEU A 48 -9.10 14.27 0.56
N SER A 49 -8.23 14.26 -0.45
CA SER A 49 -8.62 14.45 -1.85
C SER A 49 -8.08 13.27 -2.64
N GLY A 50 -8.89 12.66 -3.52
CA GLY A 50 -8.54 11.45 -4.26
C GLY A 50 -9.68 10.45 -4.38
N ILE A 51 -9.36 9.16 -4.48
CA ILE A 51 -10.36 8.09 -4.50
C ILE A 51 -10.51 7.48 -3.11
N LEU A 52 -11.74 7.18 -2.72
CA LEU A 52 -12.08 6.41 -1.53
C LEU A 52 -12.98 5.23 -1.90
N GLU A 53 -12.64 4.07 -1.38
CA GLU A 53 -13.35 2.82 -1.50
C GLU A 53 -13.87 2.39 -0.12
N ALA A 54 -15.13 1.98 -0.04
CA ALA A 54 -15.77 1.54 1.20
C ALA A 54 -16.35 0.13 1.02
N TYR A 55 -15.85 -0.82 1.79
CA TYR A 55 -16.18 -2.24 1.73
C TYR A 55 -17.06 -2.62 2.92
N PRO A 56 -18.38 -2.78 2.75
CA PRO A 56 -19.26 -3.20 3.83
C PRO A 56 -19.04 -4.65 4.19
N CYS A 57 -18.81 -4.90 5.48
CA CYS A 57 -18.75 -6.24 6.06
C CYS A 57 -19.84 -6.43 7.10
N ASN A 58 -20.23 -7.68 7.34
CA ASN A 58 -21.15 -8.02 8.43
C ASN A 58 -20.57 -7.54 9.77
N ALA A 59 -21.45 -7.07 10.66
CA ALA A 59 -21.08 -6.53 11.98
C ALA A 59 -20.04 -7.39 12.70
N GLY A 60 -18.93 -6.78 13.12
CA GLY A 60 -17.88 -7.46 13.89
C GLY A 60 -17.05 -8.50 13.11
N THR A 61 -17.23 -8.62 11.80
CA THR A 61 -16.51 -9.59 10.95
C THR A 61 -15.76 -8.90 9.81
N SER A 62 -14.98 -9.70 9.07
CA SER A 62 -14.33 -9.35 7.80
C SER A 62 -15.09 -9.89 6.58
N ILE A 63 -16.31 -10.42 6.76
CA ILE A 63 -17.09 -11.01 5.68
C ILE A 63 -17.79 -9.92 4.89
N PHE A 64 -17.33 -9.70 3.66
CA PHE A 64 -17.88 -8.70 2.75
C PHE A 64 -19.32 -9.04 2.37
N CYS A 65 -20.24 -8.11 2.58
CA CYS A 65 -21.66 -8.32 2.30
C CYS A 65 -22.11 -7.70 0.97
N GLY A 66 -21.26 -6.93 0.27
CA GLY A 66 -21.65 -6.24 -0.95
C GLY A 66 -22.31 -4.89 -0.70
N ASN A 67 -22.84 -4.30 -1.78
CA ASN A 67 -23.55 -3.02 -1.78
C ASN A 67 -24.76 -3.10 -2.70
N TYR A 68 -25.86 -2.42 -2.37
CA TYR A 68 -26.98 -2.28 -3.30
C TYR A 68 -26.67 -1.20 -4.33
N VAL A 69 -26.78 -1.54 -5.61
CA VAL A 69 -26.63 -0.63 -6.73
C VAL A 69 -27.88 -0.74 -7.58
N ASN A 70 -28.58 0.39 -7.80
CA ASN A 70 -29.90 0.40 -8.44
C ASN A 70 -30.87 -0.61 -7.78
N ASP A 71 -30.88 -0.58 -6.45
CA ASP A 71 -31.68 -1.45 -5.58
C ASP A 71 -31.47 -2.95 -5.79
N LYS A 72 -30.30 -3.37 -6.30
CA LYS A 72 -29.91 -4.77 -6.44
C LYS A 72 -28.62 -5.01 -5.69
N LEU A 73 -28.60 -6.06 -4.87
CA LEU A 73 -27.39 -6.47 -4.19
C LEU A 73 -26.32 -6.86 -5.23
N SER A 74 -25.12 -6.34 -5.05
CA SER A 74 -24.01 -6.51 -5.97
C SER A 74 -22.69 -6.70 -5.23
N THR A 75 -21.71 -7.28 -5.92
CA THR A 75 -20.34 -7.42 -5.39
C THR A 75 -19.56 -6.10 -5.39
N PHE A 76 -20.17 -5.02 -5.86
CA PHE A 76 -19.51 -3.74 -5.89
C PHE A 76 -19.43 -3.14 -4.48
N TYR A 77 -18.28 -2.58 -4.14
CA TYR A 77 -18.07 -1.80 -2.92
C TYR A 77 -18.37 -0.31 -3.19
N GLY A 78 -18.54 0.51 -2.16
CA GLY A 78 -18.72 1.96 -2.34
C GLY A 78 -17.48 2.60 -2.97
N PHE A 79 -17.65 3.45 -3.98
CA PHE A 79 -16.54 4.10 -4.68
C PHE A 79 -16.84 5.59 -4.82
N TYR A 80 -15.95 6.42 -4.29
CA TYR A 80 -16.15 7.86 -4.17
C TYR A 80 -14.94 8.62 -4.69
N HIS A 81 -15.20 9.67 -5.45
CA HIS A 81 -14.28 10.76 -5.69
C HIS A 81 -14.45 11.75 -4.55
N ILE A 82 -13.36 12.06 -3.87
CA ILE A 82 -13.34 12.96 -2.74
C ILE A 82 -12.53 14.21 -3.11
N GLN A 83 -13.07 15.37 -2.82
CA GLN A 83 -12.36 16.64 -2.84
C GLN A 83 -12.54 17.32 -1.49
N ASP A 84 -11.42 17.66 -0.85
CA ASP A 84 -11.38 18.34 0.44
C ASP A 84 -12.27 17.68 1.51
N GLY A 85 -12.19 16.35 1.57
CA GLY A 85 -12.83 15.50 2.57
C GLY A 85 -14.30 15.18 2.30
N SER A 86 -14.88 15.77 1.24
CA SER A 86 -16.27 15.63 0.84
C SER A 86 -16.40 14.92 -0.51
N ILE A 87 -17.55 14.29 -0.75
CA ILE A 87 -17.87 13.69 -2.06
C ILE A 87 -17.90 14.79 -3.13
N TYR A 88 -17.26 14.52 -4.27
CA TYR A 88 -17.22 15.41 -5.42
C TYR A 88 -17.68 14.69 -6.70
N GLY A 89 -18.35 15.43 -7.58
CA GLY A 89 -18.86 14.94 -8.86
C GLY A 89 -20.02 13.94 -8.75
N ASP A 90 -20.53 13.52 -9.90
CA ASP A 90 -21.73 12.66 -9.98
C ASP A 90 -21.40 11.18 -10.27
N ASN A 91 -20.15 10.86 -10.62
CA ASN A 91 -19.71 9.51 -10.99
C ASN A 91 -19.27 8.70 -9.77
N ASN A 92 -20.10 8.70 -8.73
CA ASN A 92 -19.87 7.96 -7.50
C ASN A 92 -20.77 6.73 -7.43
N ARG A 93 -20.28 5.69 -6.76
CA ARG A 93 -21.06 4.51 -6.39
C ARG A 93 -21.23 4.53 -4.88
N GLU A 94 -22.30 5.18 -4.44
CA GLU A 94 -22.55 5.38 -3.02
C GLU A 94 -22.93 4.07 -2.32
N ILE A 95 -22.65 4.00 -1.02
CA ILE A 95 -23.11 2.94 -0.14
C ILE A 95 -24.63 3.07 -0.01
N SER A 96 -25.33 1.97 -0.26
CA SER A 96 -26.75 1.83 -0.05
C SER A 96 -26.98 0.46 0.59
N LEU A 97 -27.34 0.47 1.86
CA LEU A 97 -27.46 -0.73 2.68
C LEU A 97 -28.74 -0.68 3.51
N PRO A 98 -29.30 -1.83 3.90
CA PRO A 98 -30.34 -1.89 4.92
C PRO A 98 -29.89 -1.23 6.22
N VAL A 99 -30.85 -0.75 7.01
CA VAL A 99 -30.60 -0.29 8.38
C VAL A 99 -30.01 -1.44 9.21
N GLY A 100 -28.92 -1.15 9.92
CA GLY A 100 -28.26 -2.14 10.76
C GLY A 100 -26.78 -1.85 11.01
N GLN A 101 -26.16 -2.73 11.79
CA GLN A 101 -24.74 -2.62 12.12
C GLN A 101 -23.87 -3.27 11.05
N TYR A 102 -22.82 -2.56 10.68
CA TYR A 102 -21.82 -3.00 9.71
C TYR A 102 -20.42 -2.68 10.22
N ASN A 103 -19.45 -3.43 9.73
CA ASN A 103 -18.05 -3.06 9.82
C ASN A 103 -17.60 -2.57 8.45
N MET A 104 -17.25 -1.29 8.35
CA MET A 104 -16.79 -0.67 7.11
C MET A 104 -15.28 -0.70 7.06
N VAL A 105 -14.73 -1.28 6.00
CA VAL A 105 -13.31 -1.18 5.68
C VAL A 105 -13.14 -0.14 4.59
N TYR A 106 -12.19 0.75 4.75
CA TYR A 106 -11.91 1.82 3.81
C TYR A 106 -10.51 1.67 3.24
N TRP A 107 -10.39 1.91 1.94
CA TRP A 107 -9.11 2.12 1.26
C TRP A 107 -9.19 3.39 0.44
N GLY A 108 -8.08 4.12 0.31
CA GLY A 108 -8.05 5.32 -0.51
C GLY A 108 -6.73 5.52 -1.21
N THR A 109 -6.79 6.23 -2.33
CA THR A 109 -5.61 6.71 -3.07
C THR A 109 -5.61 8.23 -3.10
N PRO A 110 -4.84 8.88 -2.21
CA PRO A 110 -4.74 10.34 -2.17
C PRO A 110 -4.18 10.89 -3.49
N GLN A 111 -4.74 12.01 -3.94
CA GLN A 111 -4.22 12.76 -5.08
C GLN A 111 -3.06 13.67 -4.66
N TYR A 112 -2.02 13.74 -5.48
CA TYR A 112 -0.87 14.62 -5.28
C TYR A 112 -0.90 15.83 -6.22
N GLU A 113 -0.42 16.98 -5.71
CA GLU A 113 -0.19 18.19 -6.51
C GLU A 113 1.10 18.11 -7.36
N GLU A 114 2.12 17.39 -6.88
CA GLU A 114 3.38 17.17 -7.60
C GLU A 114 3.36 15.83 -8.35
N PRO A 115 3.87 15.76 -9.60
CA PRO A 115 3.82 14.56 -10.40
C PRO A 115 4.69 13.45 -9.78
N ILE A 116 4.04 12.36 -9.38
CA ILE A 116 4.69 11.07 -9.15
C ILE A 116 5.13 10.53 -10.51
N HIS A 117 6.39 10.75 -10.88
CA HIS A 117 7.00 10.19 -12.11
C HIS A 117 7.25 8.69 -11.97
N THR A 118 6.18 7.91 -11.84
CA THR A 118 6.16 6.45 -11.97
C THR A 118 4.78 6.03 -12.48
N THR A 119 4.70 4.83 -13.04
CA THR A 119 3.42 4.15 -13.34
C THR A 119 3.15 3.16 -12.20
N PRO A 120 2.70 3.62 -11.02
CA PRO A 120 2.45 2.72 -9.89
C PRO A 120 1.45 1.64 -10.27
N ALA A 121 1.62 0.46 -9.70
CA ALA A 121 0.75 -0.67 -9.99
C ALA A 121 0.69 -1.66 -8.84
N ILE A 122 -0.51 -2.19 -8.61
CA ILE A 122 -0.77 -3.31 -7.72
C ILE A 122 -1.62 -4.35 -8.46
N ARG A 123 -1.70 -5.55 -7.90
CA ARG A 123 -2.75 -6.51 -8.24
C ARG A 123 -3.82 -6.44 -7.16
N GLU A 124 -5.05 -6.25 -7.59
CA GLU A 124 -6.21 -6.24 -6.69
C GLU A 124 -6.82 -7.65 -6.63
N PRO A 125 -7.35 -8.05 -5.46
CA PRO A 125 -7.98 -9.34 -5.32
C PRO A 125 -9.35 -9.35 -6.02
N GLY A 126 -9.77 -10.52 -6.50
CA GLY A 126 -11.16 -10.71 -6.92
C GLY A 126 -12.09 -10.66 -5.70
N LEU A 127 -13.20 -9.92 -5.81
CA LEU A 127 -14.17 -9.76 -4.74
C LEU A 127 -15.52 -10.40 -5.07
N SER A 128 -16.04 -11.19 -4.14
CA SER A 128 -17.37 -11.79 -4.17
C SER A 128 -18.11 -11.50 -2.87
N ILE A 129 -19.45 -11.45 -2.93
CA ILE A 129 -20.27 -11.41 -1.71
C ILE A 129 -19.99 -12.68 -0.90
N GLY A 130 -19.80 -12.52 0.41
CA GLY A 130 -19.42 -13.60 1.32
C GLY A 130 -17.91 -13.84 1.40
N SER A 131 -17.09 -13.14 0.61
CA SER A 131 -15.63 -13.22 0.74
C SER A 131 -15.17 -12.70 2.09
N ASP A 132 -14.28 -13.44 2.72
CA ASP A 132 -13.55 -12.97 3.90
C ASP A 132 -12.40 -12.07 3.46
N LEU A 133 -12.54 -10.76 3.69
CA LEU A 133 -11.53 -9.76 3.33
C LEU A 133 -10.18 -10.02 4.03
N SER A 134 -10.17 -10.74 5.16
CA SER A 134 -8.93 -11.07 5.87
C SER A 134 -8.09 -12.12 5.13
N ASN A 135 -8.64 -12.76 4.09
CA ASN A 135 -7.92 -13.67 3.20
C ASN A 135 -7.61 -13.04 1.83
N LEU A 136 -7.94 -11.76 1.63
CA LEU A 136 -7.71 -11.04 0.38
C LEU A 136 -6.59 -10.01 0.57
N TYR A 137 -5.87 -9.73 -0.53
CA TYR A 137 -4.67 -8.91 -0.47
C TYR A 137 -4.52 -8.01 -1.68
N PHE A 138 -4.00 -6.80 -1.47
CA PHE A 138 -3.30 -6.05 -2.51
C PHE A 138 -1.89 -6.58 -2.66
N GLU A 139 -1.47 -6.94 -3.87
CA GLU A 139 -0.16 -7.53 -4.11
C GLU A 139 0.70 -6.64 -5.01
N LEU A 140 2.02 -6.70 -4.81
CA LEU A 140 2.96 -6.05 -5.71
C LEU A 140 2.82 -6.61 -7.12
N ARG A 141 2.87 -5.72 -8.12
CA ARG A 141 2.93 -6.15 -9.53
C ARG A 141 4.39 -6.34 -9.95
N GLN A 142 4.73 -7.55 -10.34
CA GLN A 142 6.06 -7.86 -10.89
C GLN A 142 6.27 -7.15 -12.25
N ASN A 143 7.49 -6.67 -12.50
CA ASN A 143 7.92 -6.21 -13.80
C ASN A 143 7.90 -7.35 -14.81
N SER A 144 7.47 -7.08 -16.05
CA SER A 144 7.42 -8.12 -17.10
C SER A 144 8.80 -8.51 -17.63
N SER A 145 9.81 -7.67 -17.41
CA SER A 145 11.17 -7.86 -17.91
C SER A 145 12.08 -8.70 -17.00
N ASP A 146 11.75 -8.81 -15.71
CA ASP A 146 12.63 -9.42 -14.70
C ASP A 146 11.87 -9.86 -13.43
N THR A 147 12.59 -10.14 -12.34
CA THR A 147 12.04 -10.61 -11.06
C THR A 147 11.77 -9.50 -10.05
N THR A 148 11.96 -8.24 -10.43
CA THR A 148 11.69 -7.07 -9.58
C THR A 148 10.23 -6.64 -9.68
N TYR A 149 9.81 -5.77 -8.78
CA TYR A 149 8.44 -5.30 -8.67
C TYR A 149 8.35 -3.79 -8.89
N ILE A 150 7.14 -3.32 -9.19
CA ILE A 150 6.83 -1.92 -9.49
C ILE A 150 6.47 -1.21 -8.18
N PRO A 151 6.82 0.08 -8.01
CA PRO A 151 6.27 0.91 -6.93
C PRO A 151 4.74 0.91 -6.89
N VAL A 152 4.17 1.20 -5.72
CA VAL A 152 2.72 1.15 -5.50
C VAL A 152 2.11 2.56 -5.46
N PHE A 153 0.79 2.63 -5.42
CA PHE A 153 0.06 3.87 -5.16
C PHE A 153 0.30 4.34 -3.72
N ASP A 154 0.05 5.62 -3.43
CA ASP A 154 -0.17 6.01 -2.04
C ASP A 154 -1.47 5.39 -1.58
N LEU A 155 -1.39 4.47 -0.61
CA LEU A 155 -2.54 3.79 -0.06
C LEU A 155 -2.75 4.23 1.36
N VAL A 156 -3.99 4.61 1.65
CA VAL A 156 -4.47 4.87 3.00
C VAL A 156 -5.55 3.88 3.36
N TYR A 157 -5.63 3.51 4.63
CA TYR A 157 -6.53 2.50 5.16
C TYR A 157 -7.25 3.03 6.40
N GLY A 158 -8.50 2.61 6.59
CA GLY A 158 -9.29 2.87 7.78
C GLY A 158 -10.33 1.79 7.99
N ARG A 159 -10.87 1.71 9.20
CA ARG A 159 -11.97 0.78 9.50
C ARG A 159 -12.83 1.33 10.62
N GLN A 160 -14.15 1.14 10.51
CA GLN A 160 -15.12 1.65 11.47
C GLN A 160 -16.31 0.71 11.58
N ASN A 161 -16.77 0.44 12.80
CA ASN A 161 -18.12 -0.11 13.00
C ASN A 161 -19.13 1.03 12.93
N VAL A 162 -20.20 0.85 12.16
CA VAL A 162 -21.22 1.88 11.92
C VAL A 162 -22.63 1.30 11.97
N ASN A 163 -23.59 2.05 12.51
CA ASN A 163 -25.00 1.75 12.47
C ASN A 163 -25.70 2.53 11.34
N ILE A 164 -25.88 1.88 10.19
CA ILE A 164 -26.56 2.45 9.03
C ILE A 164 -28.01 2.76 9.39
N GLY A 165 -28.45 3.99 9.09
CA GLY A 165 -29.76 4.52 9.49
C GLY A 165 -29.72 5.43 10.71
N GLU A 166 -28.63 5.40 11.48
CA GLU A 166 -28.42 6.25 12.66
C GLU A 166 -27.17 7.12 12.54
N GLU A 167 -26.12 6.62 11.89
CA GLU A 167 -24.80 7.26 11.81
C GLU A 167 -24.38 7.55 10.36
N ASP A 168 -23.58 8.61 10.20
CA ASP A 168 -22.84 8.90 8.97
C ASP A 168 -21.52 8.10 8.91
N LEU A 169 -21.02 7.85 7.70
CA LEU A 169 -19.73 7.19 7.48
C LEU A 169 -18.57 8.15 7.79
N GLN A 170 -17.59 7.67 8.57
CA GLN A 170 -16.38 8.43 8.89
C GLN A 170 -15.12 7.65 8.52
N ALA A 171 -14.60 7.92 7.32
CA ALA A 171 -13.35 7.34 6.85
C ALA A 171 -12.15 8.07 7.48
N ASN A 172 -11.75 7.63 8.67
CA ASN A 172 -10.55 8.10 9.37
C ASN A 172 -9.34 7.25 8.94
N MET A 173 -8.59 7.76 7.98
CA MET A 173 -7.61 6.99 7.21
C MET A 173 -6.18 7.24 7.70
N ARG A 174 -5.35 6.19 7.71
CA ARG A 174 -3.91 6.24 7.96
C ARG A 174 -3.15 5.70 6.76
N ARG A 175 -1.96 6.24 6.48
CA ARG A 175 -1.10 5.74 5.42
C ARG A 175 -0.64 4.31 5.71
N ALA A 176 -0.83 3.42 4.75
CA ALA A 176 -0.45 2.01 4.82
C ALA A 176 0.91 1.72 4.12
N VAL A 177 1.48 2.74 3.46
CA VAL A 177 2.70 2.64 2.66
C VAL A 177 3.81 3.53 3.21
N ALA A 178 5.03 3.30 2.74
CA ALA A 178 6.22 4.11 3.02
C ALA A 178 6.65 4.86 1.76
N GLY A 179 7.13 6.10 1.91
CA GLY A 179 7.68 6.91 0.82
C GLY A 179 9.19 6.82 0.72
N LEU A 180 9.73 6.75 -0.50
CA LEU A 180 11.17 6.80 -0.77
C LEU A 180 11.51 7.78 -1.91
N LYS A 181 12.45 8.68 -1.64
CA LYS A 181 13.10 9.53 -2.64
C LYS A 181 14.60 9.27 -2.61
N VAL A 182 15.20 9.00 -3.75
CA VAL A 182 16.65 8.80 -3.91
C VAL A 182 17.19 9.95 -4.77
N ILE A 183 18.31 10.54 -4.35
CA ILE A 183 18.97 11.67 -5.02
C ILE A 183 20.45 11.36 -5.13
N VAL A 184 20.95 11.00 -6.32
CA VAL A 184 22.37 10.74 -6.58
C VAL A 184 23.06 12.01 -7.05
N LYS A 185 24.20 12.35 -6.43
CA LYS A 185 25.08 13.50 -6.75
C LYS A 185 26.54 13.09 -6.76
N THR A 186 27.43 13.96 -7.21
CA THR A 186 28.88 13.79 -7.04
C THR A 186 29.37 14.54 -5.80
N ALA A 187 30.55 14.21 -5.26
CA ALA A 187 31.04 14.71 -3.96
C ALA A 187 31.14 16.24 -3.85
N ASN A 188 31.22 16.95 -4.97
CA ASN A 188 31.30 18.42 -5.02
C ASN A 188 30.08 19.07 -5.68
N ASN A 189 28.94 18.37 -5.79
CA ASN A 189 27.81 18.76 -6.65
C ASN A 189 28.23 19.08 -8.10
N GLY A 190 29.30 18.44 -8.56
CA GLY A 190 29.75 18.52 -9.94
C GLY A 190 28.81 17.76 -10.88
N VAL A 191 28.94 18.05 -12.17
CA VAL A 191 28.17 17.39 -13.22
C VAL A 191 28.44 15.88 -13.20
N ILE A 192 27.37 15.09 -13.14
CA ILE A 192 27.42 13.65 -13.33
C ILE A 192 27.87 13.38 -14.76
N SER A 193 28.94 12.59 -14.91
CA SER A 193 29.54 12.25 -16.21
C SER A 193 28.49 11.92 -17.28
N SER A 194 28.67 12.48 -18.47
CA SER A 194 27.82 12.21 -19.63
C SER A 194 27.95 10.78 -20.16
N ASN A 195 28.91 10.01 -19.63
CA ASN A 195 29.05 8.57 -19.89
C ASN A 195 28.05 7.72 -19.10
N VAL A 196 27.47 8.23 -18.01
CA VAL A 196 26.40 7.54 -17.29
C VAL A 196 25.12 7.64 -18.11
N GLU A 197 24.66 6.51 -18.62
CA GLU A 197 23.44 6.39 -19.40
C GLU A 197 22.21 6.36 -18.48
N SER A 198 22.23 5.53 -17.44
CA SER A 198 21.12 5.41 -16.50
C SER A 198 21.58 4.96 -15.11
N ILE A 199 20.76 5.25 -14.10
CA ILE A 199 20.89 4.68 -12.76
C ILE A 199 19.55 4.06 -12.38
N LYS A 200 19.56 2.75 -12.11
CA LYS A 200 18.40 2.01 -11.60
C LYS A 200 18.61 1.69 -10.13
N VAL A 201 17.58 1.88 -9.33
CA VAL A 201 17.56 1.56 -7.90
C VAL A 201 16.81 0.26 -7.69
N HIS A 202 17.36 -0.65 -6.89
CA HIS A 202 16.65 -1.78 -6.32
C HIS A 202 16.57 -1.62 -4.80
N ILE A 203 15.39 -1.79 -4.21
CA ILE A 203 15.18 -1.83 -2.76
C ILE A 203 14.55 -3.17 -2.38
N GLY A 204 15.29 -3.96 -1.61
CA GLY A 204 14.91 -5.31 -1.19
C GLY A 204 14.12 -5.35 0.12
N GLY A 205 13.61 -6.53 0.46
CA GLY A 205 12.92 -6.76 1.72
C GLY A 205 11.56 -6.06 1.81
N ILE A 206 10.94 -5.72 0.68
CA ILE A 206 9.62 -5.11 0.61
C ILE A 206 8.55 -6.19 0.75
N ALA A 207 7.47 -5.90 1.49
CA ALA A 207 6.32 -6.80 1.58
C ALA A 207 5.76 -7.13 0.20
N GLU A 208 5.40 -8.39 -0.03
CA GLU A 208 4.74 -8.82 -1.26
C GLU A 208 3.33 -8.26 -1.35
N LYS A 209 2.65 -8.13 -0.22
CA LYS A 209 1.23 -7.87 -0.19
C LYS A 209 0.77 -7.21 1.12
N LEU A 210 -0.35 -6.48 1.05
CA LEU A 210 -1.06 -5.92 2.18
C LEU A 210 -2.43 -6.60 2.33
N ASN A 211 -2.77 -7.01 3.55
CA ASN A 211 -4.07 -7.59 3.85
C ASN A 211 -5.19 -6.57 3.65
N LEU A 212 -6.24 -6.91 2.90
CA LEU A 212 -7.33 -5.97 2.58
C LEU A 212 -8.16 -5.59 3.81
N TYR A 213 -8.27 -6.47 4.80
CA TYR A 213 -9.02 -6.21 6.03
C TYR A 213 -8.23 -5.45 7.09
N THR A 214 -6.92 -5.69 7.23
CA THR A 214 -6.10 -5.16 8.34
C THR A 214 -5.02 -4.17 7.91
N ALA A 215 -4.73 -4.07 6.61
CA ALA A 215 -3.57 -3.38 6.04
C ALA A 215 -2.20 -3.92 6.50
N GLU A 216 -2.15 -5.06 7.18
CA GLU A 216 -0.89 -5.65 7.64
C GLU A 216 -0.06 -6.18 6.45
N PRO A 217 1.25 -5.88 6.41
CA PRO A 217 2.15 -6.36 5.37
C PRO A 217 2.59 -7.82 5.58
N GLU A 218 2.66 -8.59 4.50
CA GLU A 218 3.12 -9.98 4.51
C GLU A 218 4.25 -10.24 3.50
N ASN A 219 5.09 -11.24 3.81
CA ASN A 219 6.19 -11.70 2.98
C ASN A 219 7.15 -10.59 2.53
N LYS A 220 7.91 -10.05 3.48
CA LYS A 220 8.88 -8.94 3.31
C LYS A 220 10.19 -9.38 2.66
N GLU A 221 10.10 -9.95 1.45
CA GLU A 221 11.24 -10.53 0.73
C GLU A 221 11.42 -9.96 -0.68
N LYS A 222 10.49 -9.13 -1.16
CA LYS A 222 10.48 -8.68 -2.56
C LYS A 222 11.44 -7.52 -2.79
N THR A 223 11.87 -7.38 -4.04
CA THR A 223 12.72 -6.28 -4.49
C THR A 223 11.95 -5.41 -5.45
N VAL A 224 11.74 -4.14 -5.10
CA VAL A 224 11.15 -3.13 -5.98
C VAL A 224 12.26 -2.42 -6.74
N ALA A 225 12.03 -2.15 -8.03
CA ALA A 225 12.99 -1.44 -8.88
C ALA A 225 12.37 -0.22 -9.56
N PHE A 226 13.16 0.83 -9.70
CA PHE A 226 12.76 2.07 -10.36
C PHE A 226 13.98 2.83 -10.89
N ASP A 227 13.78 3.63 -11.92
CA ASP A 227 14.85 4.41 -12.56
C ASP A 227 14.94 5.82 -11.97
N LEU A 228 16.15 6.38 -12.00
CA LEU A 228 16.40 7.79 -11.68
C LEU A 228 16.42 8.64 -12.94
N VAL A 229 15.93 9.86 -12.82
CA VAL A 229 15.89 10.87 -13.88
C VAL A 229 17.00 11.88 -13.67
N ARG A 230 17.75 12.16 -14.74
CA ARG A 230 18.81 13.17 -14.73
C ARG A 230 18.24 14.58 -14.70
N SER A 231 18.78 15.44 -13.85
CA SER A 231 18.43 16.86 -13.83
C SER A 231 18.88 17.60 -15.10
N VAL A 232 18.24 18.72 -15.39
CA VAL A 232 18.56 19.58 -16.55
C VAL A 232 20.00 20.11 -16.50
N ASP A 233 20.49 20.44 -15.30
CA ASP A 233 21.85 20.92 -15.06
C ASP A 233 22.89 19.78 -14.98
N ASN A 234 22.45 18.52 -15.06
CA ASN A 234 23.25 17.30 -14.96
C ASN A 234 23.98 17.11 -13.62
N THR A 235 23.60 17.82 -12.55
CA THR A 235 24.25 17.70 -11.24
C THR A 235 23.65 16.61 -10.36
N GLU A 236 22.46 16.11 -10.69
CA GLU A 236 21.79 15.04 -9.96
C GLU A 236 21.08 14.02 -10.86
N MET A 237 20.90 12.81 -10.33
CA MET A 237 19.92 11.84 -10.82
C MET A 237 19.00 11.46 -9.67
N SER A 238 17.69 11.68 -9.81
CA SER A 238 16.74 11.50 -8.72
C SER A 238 15.40 10.95 -9.18
N ASN A 239 14.57 10.50 -8.24
CA ASN A 239 13.17 10.17 -8.51
C ASN A 239 12.22 11.15 -7.81
N ALA A 240 11.00 11.28 -8.34
CA ALA A 240 9.88 11.77 -7.56
C ALA A 240 9.60 10.82 -6.39
N MET A 241 8.98 11.30 -5.31
CA MET A 241 8.65 10.44 -4.16
C MET A 241 7.81 9.24 -4.63
N ILE A 242 8.35 8.03 -4.48
CA ILE A 242 7.60 6.79 -4.77
C ILE A 242 7.04 6.20 -3.49
N MET A 243 6.00 5.38 -3.63
CA MET A 243 5.45 4.61 -2.51
C MET A 243 5.79 3.13 -2.63
N LEU A 244 6.02 2.52 -1.47
CA LEU A 244 6.40 1.12 -1.30
C LEU A 244 5.53 0.51 -0.20
N PHE A 245 5.23 -0.79 -0.31
CA PHE A 245 4.75 -1.52 0.86
C PHE A 245 5.84 -1.54 1.95
N PRO A 246 5.47 -1.70 3.23
CA PRO A 246 6.44 -1.67 4.32
C PRO A 246 7.56 -2.71 4.15
N SER A 247 8.77 -2.36 4.57
CA SER A 247 9.94 -3.23 4.44
C SER A 247 10.20 -4.08 5.69
N THR A 248 11.12 -5.04 5.56
CA THR A 248 11.86 -5.63 6.68
C THR A 248 12.83 -4.62 7.29
N ASN A 249 13.44 -4.98 8.41
CA ASN A 249 14.46 -4.15 9.04
C ASN A 249 15.70 -4.07 8.15
N ASN A 250 16.26 -2.87 8.06
CA ASN A 250 17.51 -2.59 7.35
C ASN A 250 17.53 -3.13 5.89
N PRO A 251 16.55 -2.76 5.05
CA PRO A 251 16.42 -3.30 3.70
C PRO A 251 17.66 -2.99 2.85
N LEU A 252 18.05 -3.94 1.98
CA LEU A 252 19.17 -3.77 1.07
C LEU A 252 18.78 -2.84 -0.08
N LEU A 253 19.45 -1.69 -0.19
CA LEU A 253 19.39 -0.81 -1.35
C LEU A 253 20.55 -1.12 -2.28
N GLN A 254 20.29 -1.15 -3.59
CA GLN A 254 21.31 -1.28 -4.61
C GLN A 254 21.12 -0.26 -5.73
N LEU A 255 22.21 0.25 -6.27
CA LEU A 255 22.23 1.11 -7.46
C LEU A 255 22.94 0.39 -8.58
N PHE A 256 22.33 0.37 -9.76
CA PHE A 256 22.88 -0.17 -11.00
C PHE A 256 23.12 1.00 -11.94
N ILE A 257 24.38 1.41 -12.05
CA ILE A 257 24.82 2.51 -12.89
C ILE A 257 25.26 1.93 -14.23
N THR A 258 24.50 2.20 -15.28
CA THR A 258 24.80 1.75 -16.64
C THR A 258 25.51 2.87 -17.39
N LEU A 259 26.66 2.55 -18.00
CA LEU A 259 27.40 3.45 -18.87
C LEU A 259 26.96 3.29 -20.33
N LYS A 260 27.26 4.30 -21.15
CA LYS A 260 26.96 4.30 -22.61
C LYS A 260 27.61 3.17 -23.39
N ASP A 261 28.71 2.61 -22.88
CA ASP A 261 29.37 1.44 -23.47
C ASP A 261 28.71 0.10 -23.06
N GLY A 262 27.65 0.15 -22.24
CA GLY A 262 26.93 -1.02 -21.72
C GLY A 262 27.48 -1.58 -20.41
N THR A 263 28.58 -1.04 -19.88
CA THR A 263 29.13 -1.47 -18.58
C THR A 263 28.17 -1.13 -17.44
N VAL A 264 27.97 -2.08 -16.52
CA VAL A 264 27.10 -1.88 -15.34
C VAL A 264 27.93 -1.96 -14.06
N HIS A 265 27.88 -0.89 -13.26
CA HIS A 265 28.45 -0.85 -11.91
C HIS A 265 27.35 -1.02 -10.87
N ARG A 266 27.61 -1.87 -9.87
CA ARG A 266 26.67 -2.14 -8.78
C ARG A 266 27.18 -1.59 -7.47
N LEU A 267 26.39 -0.73 -6.84
CA LEU A 267 26.58 -0.24 -5.47
C LEU A 267 25.51 -0.89 -4.60
N ALA A 268 25.83 -1.30 -3.36
CA ALA A 268 24.87 -1.96 -2.49
C ALA A 268 25.14 -1.66 -1.02
N ARG A 269 24.08 -1.36 -0.25
CA ARG A 269 24.16 -1.14 1.19
C ARG A 269 22.79 -1.33 1.85
N ASN A 270 22.76 -1.84 3.07
CA ASN A 270 21.54 -1.86 3.87
C ASN A 270 21.24 -0.45 4.39
N LEU A 271 19.98 -0.06 4.34
CA LEU A 271 19.50 1.15 5.02
C LEU A 271 19.56 0.94 6.54
N SER A 272 19.78 2.01 7.31
CA SER A 272 19.65 2.00 8.77
C SER A 272 18.18 2.04 9.20
N SER A 273 17.36 2.74 8.44
CA SER A 273 15.93 2.89 8.67
C SER A 273 15.12 1.74 8.05
N THR A 274 14.06 1.33 8.75
CA THR A 274 12.97 0.51 8.19
C THR A 274 12.00 1.43 7.45
N LEU A 275 11.50 0.99 6.29
CA LEU A 275 10.45 1.70 5.57
C LEU A 275 9.09 1.27 6.14
N ASP A 276 8.69 1.89 7.25
CA ASP A 276 7.41 1.60 7.90
C ASP A 276 6.25 2.39 7.28
N ALA A 277 5.03 1.90 7.48
CA ALA A 277 3.83 2.61 7.05
C ALA A 277 3.79 4.04 7.63
N ASN A 278 3.37 5.01 6.83
CA ASN A 278 3.35 6.43 7.18
C ASN A 278 4.73 7.07 7.43
N THR A 279 5.81 6.47 6.92
CA THR A 279 7.14 7.10 6.92
C THR A 279 7.51 7.60 5.53
N ARG A 280 8.41 8.59 5.46
CA ARG A 280 9.03 9.05 4.22
C ARG A 280 10.52 9.17 4.42
N LEU A 281 11.30 8.57 3.53
CA LEU A 281 12.76 8.66 3.52
C LEU A 281 13.22 9.40 2.27
N THR A 282 14.05 10.43 2.45
CA THR A 282 14.84 11.00 1.35
C THR A 282 16.28 10.59 1.55
N LEU A 283 16.79 9.77 0.62
CA LEU A 283 18.15 9.28 0.58
C LEU A 283 18.91 10.08 -0.48
N ASN A 284 19.78 10.98 -0.07
CA ASN A 284 20.85 11.43 -0.96
C ASN A 284 21.85 10.26 -1.18
N VAL A 285 22.60 10.26 -2.26
CA VAL A 285 23.63 9.27 -2.61
C VAL A 285 24.76 10.08 -3.22
N VAL A 286 26.00 9.94 -2.75
CA VAL A 286 27.13 10.56 -3.44
C VAL A 286 27.99 9.49 -4.06
N ILE A 287 28.30 9.69 -5.33
CA ILE A 287 29.17 8.81 -6.12
C ILE A 287 30.48 9.54 -6.44
N GLY A 288 31.58 8.78 -6.44
CA GLY A 288 32.89 9.25 -6.90
C GLY A 288 32.95 9.37 -8.43
N ASN A 289 34.13 9.72 -8.96
CA ASN A 289 34.35 9.82 -10.40
C ASN A 289 34.22 8.45 -11.08
N ILE A 290 33.32 8.34 -12.07
CA ILE A 290 33.14 7.12 -12.87
C ILE A 290 33.89 7.29 -14.19
N PHE A 291 35.01 6.58 -14.35
CA PHE A 291 35.83 6.61 -15.56
C PHE A 291 35.43 5.48 -16.53
N SER A 292 35.30 5.81 -17.81
CA SER A 292 35.11 4.81 -18.88
C SER A 292 36.41 4.03 -19.10
N GLY A 293 36.39 2.71 -18.88
CA GLY A 293 37.51 1.81 -19.17
C GLY A 293 38.10 1.04 -17.99
N GLY A 294 37.50 1.08 -16.79
CA GLY A 294 37.90 0.27 -15.63
C GLY A 294 37.03 -0.98 -15.46
N GLY A 295 37.63 -2.12 -15.10
CA GLY A 295 36.90 -3.36 -14.79
C GLY A 295 35.92 -3.23 -13.62
N THR A 296 35.12 -4.29 -13.38
CA THR A 296 34.08 -4.36 -12.35
C THR A 296 34.63 -4.14 -10.94
N GLY A 297 34.73 -2.89 -10.51
CA GLY A 297 35.07 -2.49 -9.15
C GLY A 297 33.84 -2.57 -8.23
N ASN A 298 33.97 -3.28 -7.11
CA ASN A 298 33.05 -3.16 -5.98
C ASN A 298 33.37 -1.85 -5.26
N PHE A 299 32.53 -0.82 -5.41
CA PHE A 299 32.68 0.41 -4.65
C PHE A 299 31.96 0.26 -3.30
N THR A 300 32.67 0.58 -2.22
CA THR A 300 32.11 0.73 -0.86
C THR A 300 32.01 2.23 -0.57
N ILE A 301 30.85 2.65 -0.05
CA ILE A 301 30.52 4.06 0.21
C ILE A 301 30.48 4.23 1.73
N GLU A 302 31.28 5.14 2.30
CA GLU A 302 31.33 5.44 3.74
C GLU A 302 30.52 6.70 4.10
N ASN A 303 29.72 6.57 5.17
CA ASN A 303 28.97 7.56 5.99
C ASN A 303 27.68 8.26 5.49
N TRP A 304 26.66 8.26 6.38
CA TRP A 304 25.37 8.95 6.33
C TRP A 304 24.97 9.42 7.76
N ASN A 305 24.32 10.59 7.92
CA ASN A 305 23.80 11.12 9.19
C ASN A 305 22.27 11.38 9.07
N GLU A 306 21.47 10.79 9.97
CA GLU A 306 20.00 10.75 9.91
C GLU A 306 19.30 11.79 10.82
N ALA A 307 18.33 12.52 10.26
CA ALA A 307 17.03 12.92 10.84
C ALA A 307 16.33 13.87 9.85
N THR A 308 15.65 13.33 8.82
CA THR A 308 15.63 13.87 7.43
C THR A 308 17.02 13.77 6.84
N GLU A 309 17.24 12.95 5.81
CA GLU A 309 18.62 12.62 5.44
C GLU A 309 19.18 13.62 4.42
N THR A 310 20.05 14.52 4.89
CA THR A 310 21.01 15.31 4.10
C THR A 310 22.39 14.73 4.32
N ILE A 311 23.20 14.71 3.27
CA ILE A 311 24.33 13.80 3.23
C ILE A 311 25.49 14.49 2.56
N GLU A 312 26.61 14.47 3.27
CA GLU A 312 27.91 14.96 2.85
C GLU A 312 28.94 13.83 2.88
N PHE A 313 29.89 13.89 1.94
CA PHE A 313 30.97 12.92 1.81
C PHE A 313 32.32 13.63 1.92
N PRO A 314 33.28 13.10 2.69
CA PRO A 314 34.66 13.52 2.61
C PRO A 314 35.39 12.90 1.40
N VAL A 315 36.44 13.60 0.95
CA VAL A 315 37.30 13.25 -0.19
C VAL A 315 38.11 12.00 0.10
N VAL A 316 38.34 11.13 -0.90
CA VAL A 316 39.53 10.26 -0.93
C VAL A 316 40.02 10.06 -2.37
N ASP A 317 41.35 10.04 -2.50
CA ASP A 317 42.19 9.97 -3.71
C ASP A 317 41.93 8.79 -4.66
#